data_AF-A0A6A7WBT6-F1
#
_entry.id   AF-A0A6A7WBT6-F1
#
_cell.length_a   1.000
_cell.length_b   1.000
_cell.length_c   1.000
_cell.angle_alpha   90.00
_cell.angle_beta   90.00
_cell.angle_gamma   90.00
#
_symmetry.space_group_name_H-M   'P 1'
#
loop_
_entity.id
_entity.type
_entity.pdbx_description
1 polymer ?
#
loop_
_entity_poly.entity_id
_entity_poly.type
_entity_poly.pdbx_seq_one_letter_code
_entity_poly.pdbx_strand_id
1 'polypeptide(L)'
;MKIAITYAELQDYVASHFHKTVNFGYVDGATVSVSIPIKVLGFTKSVSINITVKKIEGTDLFLSYDGKMGIDLLVSPAISYAKKLVPEKAGWVEQMPGNIVKLRLGDIDKLQKVFEKLKLDNILFEQGNIGIEMSLVY
;
A
#
# COMPACT_ATOMS: atom_id res chain seq x y z
N MET A 1 1.50 18.14 -9.76
CA MET A 1 0.78 17.09 -10.52
C MET A 1 0.00 16.25 -9.52
N LYS A 2 -1.27 15.94 -9.80
CA LYS A 2 -2.07 15.03 -8.98
C LYS A 2 -2.53 13.85 -9.84
N ILE A 3 -2.30 12.64 -9.36
CA ILE A 3 -2.84 11.40 -9.93
C ILE A 3 -3.85 10.84 -8.94
N ALA A 4 -4.98 10.33 -9.43
CA ALA A 4 -5.94 9.63 -8.61
C ALA A 4 -6.06 8.19 -9.10
N ILE A 5 -6.02 7.24 -8.17
CA ILE A 5 -6.32 5.83 -8.43
C ILE A 5 -7.56 5.49 -7.63
N THR A 6 -8.64 5.11 -8.30
CA THR A 6 -9.89 4.77 -7.64
C THR A 6 -9.77 3.43 -6.90
N TYR A 7 -10.56 3.27 -5.85
CA TYR A 7 -10.66 2.00 -5.13
C TYR A 7 -11.17 0.90 -6.05
N ALA A 8 -12.10 1.22 -6.96
CA ALA A 8 -12.60 0.28 -7.96
C ALA A 8 -11.48 -0.22 -8.89
N GLU A 9 -10.63 0.67 -9.42
CA GLU A 9 -9.49 0.29 -10.25
C GLU A 9 -8.52 -0.64 -9.50
N LEU A 10 -8.25 -0.36 -8.23
CA LEU A 10 -7.41 -1.23 -7.40
C LEU A 10 -8.07 -2.59 -7.14
N GLN A 11 -9.38 -2.61 -6.89
CA GLN A 11 -10.15 -3.85 -6.69
C GLN A 11 -10.14 -4.72 -7.96
N ASP A 12 -10.37 -4.11 -9.12
CA ASP A 12 -10.38 -4.78 -10.41
C ASP A 12 -8.98 -5.31 -10.77
N TYR A 13 -7.93 -4.54 -10.49
CA TYR A 13 -6.56 -4.99 -10.64
C TYR A 13 -6.28 -6.21 -9.75
N VAL A 14 -6.66 -6.17 -8.48
CA VAL A 14 -6.42 -7.28 -7.56
C VAL A 14 -7.23 -8.53 -7.95
N ALA A 15 -8.48 -8.36 -8.37
CA ALA A 15 -9.33 -9.47 -8.81
C ALA A 15 -8.80 -10.14 -10.08
N SER A 16 -8.35 -9.35 -11.06
CA SER A 16 -7.84 -9.86 -12.34
C SER A 16 -6.44 -10.49 -12.24
N HIS A 17 -5.55 -9.92 -11.42
CA HIS A 17 -4.15 -10.39 -11.32
C HIS A 17 -3.92 -11.43 -10.23
N PHE A 18 -4.70 -11.40 -9.14
CA PHE A 18 -4.48 -12.28 -7.99
C PHE A 18 -5.65 -13.20 -7.70
N HIS A 19 -6.78 -13.05 -8.39
CA HIS A 19 -8.02 -13.81 -8.15
C HIS A 19 -8.47 -13.73 -6.69
N LYS A 20 -8.27 -12.56 -6.07
CA LYS A 20 -8.69 -12.24 -4.70
C LYS A 20 -9.67 -11.07 -4.72
N THR A 21 -10.60 -11.09 -3.78
CA THR A 21 -11.46 -9.95 -3.49
C THR A 21 -10.85 -9.16 -2.34
N VAL A 22 -10.75 -7.85 -2.53
CA VAL A 22 -10.35 -6.89 -1.50
C VAL A 22 -11.36 -5.75 -1.50
N ASN A 23 -11.54 -5.10 -0.35
CA ASN A 23 -12.31 -3.86 -0.27
C ASN A 23 -11.47 -2.77 0.36
N PHE A 24 -11.59 -1.56 -0.19
CA PHE A 24 -10.97 -0.36 0.35
C PHE A 24 -12.06 0.55 0.92
N GLY A 25 -11.81 1.09 2.09
CA GLY A 25 -12.68 2.04 2.77
C GLY A 25 -11.89 3.26 3.22
N TYR A 26 -12.43 4.45 2.96
CA TYR A 26 -11.85 5.68 3.48
C TYR A 26 -11.99 5.73 5.01
N VAL A 27 -10.92 6.09 5.72
CA VAL A 27 -10.94 6.36 7.17
C VAL A 27 -10.71 7.84 7.42
N ASP A 28 -9.57 8.36 6.95
CA ASP A 28 -9.22 9.79 6.98
C ASP A 28 -8.21 10.12 5.86
N GLY A 29 -7.76 11.37 5.75
CA GLY A 29 -6.85 11.80 4.68
C GLY A 29 -5.50 11.08 4.63
N ALA A 30 -5.05 10.45 5.72
CA ALA A 30 -3.80 9.70 5.79
C ALA A 30 -4.03 8.19 5.94
N THR A 31 -5.26 7.74 6.15
CA THR A 31 -5.60 6.35 6.48
C THR A 31 -6.65 5.74 5.55
N VAL A 32 -6.36 4.53 5.06
CA VAL A 32 -7.31 3.69 4.32
C VAL A 32 -7.50 2.37 5.05
N SER A 33 -8.73 1.87 5.10
CA SER A 33 -9.04 0.52 5.55
C SER A 33 -9.00 -0.44 4.37
N VAL A 34 -8.27 -1.53 4.50
CA VAL A 34 -8.21 -2.63 3.54
C VAL A 34 -8.81 -3.86 4.20
N SER A 35 -9.79 -4.49 3.55
CA SER A 35 -10.44 -5.68 4.09
C SER A 35 -10.56 -6.81 3.09
N ILE A 36 -10.47 -8.03 3.59
CA ILE A 36 -10.60 -9.27 2.82
C ILE A 36 -11.74 -10.13 3.37
N PRO A 37 -12.62 -10.67 2.51
CA PRO A 37 -13.60 -11.65 2.93
C PRO A 37 -12.91 -13.01 3.14
N ILE A 38 -13.10 -13.59 4.33
CA ILE A 38 -12.65 -14.93 4.69
C ILE A 38 -13.88 -15.81 4.87
N LYS A 39 -13.91 -16.94 4.15
CA LYS A 39 -14.95 -17.96 4.31
C LYS A 39 -14.55 -18.92 5.43
N VAL A 40 -15.39 -19.03 6.46
CA VAL A 40 -15.22 -19.97 7.58
C VAL A 40 -16.55 -20.68 7.82
N LEU A 41 -16.57 -22.01 7.68
CA LEU A 41 -17.73 -22.86 7.97
C LEU A 41 -19.05 -22.38 7.31
N GLY A 42 -19.01 -21.98 6.04
CA GLY A 42 -20.19 -21.51 5.29
C GLY A 42 -20.57 -20.04 5.50
N PHE A 43 -19.92 -19.33 6.42
CA PHE A 43 -20.11 -17.90 6.65
C PHE A 43 -18.94 -17.09 6.08
N THR A 44 -19.22 -15.90 5.57
CA THR A 44 -18.17 -14.96 5.15
C THR A 44 -17.97 -13.91 6.24
N LYS A 45 -16.77 -13.85 6.83
CA LYS A 45 -16.37 -12.78 7.75
C LYS A 45 -15.34 -11.88 7.08
N SER A 46 -15.45 -10.58 7.31
CA SER A 46 -14.44 -9.63 6.83
C SER A 46 -13.35 -9.45 7.89
N VAL A 47 -12.08 -9.50 7.46
CA VAL A 47 -10.94 -9.08 8.28
C VAL A 47 -10.37 -7.82 7.66
N SER A 48 -10.19 -6.77 8.47
CA SER A 48 -9.68 -5.48 8.03
C SER A 48 -8.39 -5.08 8.74
N ILE A 49 -7.56 -4.32 8.03
CA ILE A 49 -6.45 -3.55 8.55
C ILE A 49 -6.61 -2.11 8.11
N ASN A 50 -6.24 -1.16 8.95
CA ASN A 50 -6.02 0.20 8.48
C ASN A 50 -4.54 0.39 8.15
N ILE A 51 -4.28 1.03 7.03
CA ILE A 51 -2.96 1.41 6.55
C ILE A 51 -2.92 2.93 6.57
N THR A 52 -1.93 3.49 7.26
CA THR A 52 -1.74 4.93 7.43
C THR A 52 -0.41 5.36 6.83
N VAL A 53 -0.42 6.42 6.02
CA VAL A 53 0.81 7.10 5.57
C VAL A 53 1.39 7.88 6.74
N LYS A 54 2.56 7.47 7.22
CA LYS A 54 3.22 8.11 8.37
C LYS A 54 4.11 9.27 7.96
N LYS A 55 4.90 9.08 6.90
CA LYS A 55 5.78 10.10 6.33
C LYS A 55 6.31 9.67 4.97
N ILE A 56 6.80 10.67 4.23
CA ILE A 56 7.56 10.51 3.00
C ILE A 56 8.92 11.19 3.23
N GLU A 57 10.01 10.48 3.01
CA GLU A 57 11.38 11.02 3.11
C GLU A 57 12.13 10.74 1.80
N GLY A 58 12.23 11.75 0.95
CA GLY A 58 12.76 11.57 -0.41
C GLY A 58 11.87 10.60 -1.19
N THR A 59 12.42 9.45 -1.57
CA THR A 59 11.69 8.37 -2.24
C THR A 59 11.20 7.28 -1.29
N ASP A 60 11.44 7.42 0.01
CA ASP A 60 11.05 6.45 1.01
C ASP A 60 9.65 6.78 1.55
N LEU A 61 8.73 5.81 1.45
CA LEU A 61 7.39 5.89 1.97
C LEU A 61 7.26 5.00 3.22
N PHE A 62 6.82 5.60 4.32
CA PHE A 62 6.61 4.90 5.58
C PHE A 62 5.11 4.72 5.81
N LEU A 63 4.66 3.48 5.83
CA LEU A 63 3.29 3.09 6.12
C LEU A 63 3.26 2.46 7.51
N SER A 64 2.28 2.80 8.35
CA SER A 64 1.94 1.96 9.50
C SER A 64 0.70 1.15 9.21
N TYR A 65 0.56 0.01 9.87
CA TYR A 65 -0.67 -0.75 9.86
C TYR A 65 -1.16 -1.00 11.29
N ASP A 66 -2.47 -0.96 11.48
CA ASP A 66 -3.10 -1.45 12.70
C ASP A 66 -3.71 -2.85 12.49
N GLY A 67 -4.01 -3.51 13.60
CA GLY A 67 -4.63 -4.82 13.57
C GLY A 67 -4.83 -5.40 14.95
N LYS A 68 -5.77 -6.35 15.04
CA LYS A 68 -5.94 -7.17 16.24
C LYS A 68 -4.78 -8.16 16.37
N MET A 69 -4.72 -8.85 17.50
CA MET A 69 -3.78 -9.96 17.71
C MET A 69 -3.82 -10.95 16.53
N GLY A 70 -2.65 -11.27 15.97
CA GLY A 70 -2.50 -12.15 14.80
C GLY A 70 -2.37 -11.44 13.45
N ILE A 71 -2.33 -10.10 13.42
CA ILE A 71 -2.21 -9.35 12.16
C ILE A 71 -0.91 -9.58 11.40
N ASP A 72 0.17 -9.91 12.11
CA ASP A 72 1.45 -10.26 11.48
C ASP A 72 1.33 -11.50 10.57
N LEU A 73 0.37 -12.39 10.84
CA LEU A 73 0.07 -13.54 9.97
C LEU A 73 -0.50 -13.12 8.61
N LEU A 74 -1.04 -11.89 8.49
CA LEU A 74 -1.51 -11.33 7.22
C LEU A 74 -0.45 -10.44 6.57
N VAL A 75 0.28 -9.66 7.36
CA VAL A 75 1.25 -8.68 6.85
C VAL A 75 2.56 -9.34 6.41
N SER A 76 3.11 -10.28 7.18
CA SER A 76 4.38 -10.91 6.83
C SER A 76 4.33 -11.63 5.47
N PRO A 77 3.28 -12.42 5.13
CA PRO A 77 3.16 -12.99 3.79
C PRO A 77 3.06 -11.94 2.68
N ALA A 78 2.35 -10.83 2.91
CA ALA A 78 2.25 -9.74 1.94
C ALA A 78 3.61 -9.08 1.68
N ILE A 79 4.41 -8.86 2.73
CA ILE A 79 5.78 -8.35 2.61
C ILE A 79 6.68 -9.35 1.88
N SER A 80 6.62 -10.63 2.25
CA SER A 80 7.38 -11.68 1.54
C SER A 80 7.02 -11.76 0.07
N TYR A 81 5.75 -11.57 -0.28
CA TYR A 81 5.29 -11.49 -1.66
C TYR A 81 5.83 -10.25 -2.37
N ALA A 82 5.72 -9.08 -1.76
CA ALA A 82 6.26 -7.83 -2.31
C ALA A 82 7.77 -7.95 -2.61
N LYS A 83 8.56 -8.53 -1.71
CA LYS A 83 9.99 -8.81 -1.96
C LYS A 83 10.24 -9.60 -3.24
N LYS A 84 9.36 -10.57 -3.56
CA LYS A 84 9.46 -11.39 -4.78
C LYS A 84 9.09 -10.63 -6.06
N LEU A 85 8.38 -9.51 -5.98
CA LEU A 85 8.03 -8.70 -7.15
C LEU A 85 9.23 -7.95 -7.74
N VAL A 86 10.25 -7.66 -6.91
CA VAL A 86 11.51 -7.05 -7.34
C VAL A 86 12.66 -7.84 -6.68
N PRO A 87 12.91 -9.07 -7.16
CA PRO A 87 13.77 -10.03 -6.44
C PRO A 87 15.21 -9.55 -6.30
N GLU A 88 15.72 -8.80 -7.28
CA GLU A 88 17.07 -8.23 -7.27
C GLU A 88 17.25 -7.12 -6.22
N LYS A 89 16.14 -6.58 -5.71
CA LYS A 89 16.13 -5.45 -4.76
C LYS A 89 15.20 -5.70 -3.59
N ALA A 90 15.19 -6.91 -3.03
CA ALA A 90 14.29 -7.30 -1.93
C ALA A 90 14.31 -6.35 -0.69
N GLY A 91 15.32 -5.48 -0.57
CA GLY A 91 15.36 -4.38 0.41
C GLY A 91 14.41 -3.20 0.12
N TRP A 92 13.72 -3.19 -1.03
CA TRP A 92 12.76 -2.16 -1.40
C TRP A 92 11.53 -2.13 -0.48
N VAL A 93 11.25 -3.24 0.22
CA VAL A 93 10.19 -3.35 1.22
C VAL A 93 10.76 -3.96 2.50
N GLU A 94 10.62 -3.24 3.60
CA GLU A 94 11.18 -3.59 4.90
C GLU A 94 10.13 -3.44 5.99
N GLN A 95 10.00 -4.48 6.83
CA GLN A 95 9.20 -4.39 8.06
C GLN A 95 10.08 -3.84 9.17
N MET A 96 9.65 -2.75 9.78
CA MET A 96 10.31 -2.10 10.91
C MET A 96 9.51 -2.34 12.21
N PRO A 97 10.14 -2.21 13.39
CA PRO A 97 9.42 -2.26 14.67
C PRO A 97 8.28 -1.25 14.74
N GLY A 98 7.22 -1.59 15.48
CA GLY A 98 6.05 -0.71 15.67
C GLY A 98 5.03 -0.76 14.53
N ASN A 99 4.91 -1.90 13.84
CA ASN A 99 3.99 -2.12 12.71
C ASN A 99 4.20 -1.13 11.56
N ILE A 100 5.46 -0.84 11.26
CA ILE A 100 5.84 0.07 10.17
C ILE A 100 6.37 -0.77 9.00
N VAL A 101 5.94 -0.41 7.80
CA VAL A 101 6.50 -0.90 6.54
C VAL A 101 7.15 0.28 5.84
N LYS A 102 8.46 0.18 5.59
CA LYS A 102 9.21 1.12 4.79
C LYS A 102 9.27 0.61 3.35
N LEU A 103 8.85 1.45 2.41
CA LEU A 103 8.95 1.22 0.98
C LEU A 103 9.99 2.18 0.39
N ARG A 104 11.06 1.65 -0.18
CA ARG A 104 12.09 2.42 -0.88
C ARG A 104 11.73 2.48 -2.35
N LEU A 105 10.84 3.41 -2.71
CA LEU A 105 10.27 3.48 -4.06
C LEU A 105 11.35 3.77 -5.11
N GLY A 106 12.40 4.50 -4.74
CA GLY A 106 13.56 4.80 -5.58
C GLY A 106 14.41 3.57 -5.92
N ASP A 107 14.26 2.46 -5.20
CA ASP A 107 14.91 1.20 -5.56
C ASP A 107 14.16 0.51 -6.71
N ILE A 108 12.89 0.82 -6.99
CA ILE A 108 12.14 0.17 -8.06
C ILE A 108 12.54 0.80 -9.42
N ASP A 109 13.15 0.02 -10.32
CA ASP A 109 13.69 0.52 -11.60
C ASP A 109 12.66 1.30 -12.43
N LYS A 110 11.41 0.84 -12.45
CA LYS A 110 10.32 1.51 -13.17
C LYS A 110 10.00 2.89 -12.60
N LEU A 111 10.22 3.11 -11.32
CA LEU A 111 9.96 4.38 -10.63
C LEU A 111 11.16 5.31 -10.61
N GLN A 112 12.39 4.82 -10.79
CA GLN A 112 13.59 5.67 -10.84
C GLN A 112 13.46 6.79 -11.87
N LYS A 113 13.04 6.46 -13.10
CA LYS A 113 12.81 7.46 -14.17
C LYS A 113 11.71 8.47 -13.84
N VAL A 114 10.76 8.10 -12.98
CA VAL A 114 9.74 9.02 -12.49
C VAL A 114 10.40 9.99 -11.51
N PHE A 115 11.19 9.48 -10.56
CA PHE A 115 11.85 10.29 -9.54
C PHE A 115 12.99 11.18 -10.05
N GLU A 116 13.53 10.92 -11.25
CA GLU A 116 14.43 11.85 -11.95
C GLU A 116 13.76 13.20 -12.28
N LYS A 117 12.43 13.20 -12.44
CA LYS A 117 11.66 14.38 -12.87
C LYS A 117 10.65 14.85 -11.84
N LEU A 118 10.21 13.95 -10.96
CA LEU A 118 9.12 14.18 -10.03
C LEU A 118 9.54 13.85 -8.60
N LYS A 119 9.18 14.73 -7.68
CA LYS A 119 9.27 14.49 -6.24
C LYS A 119 7.89 14.07 -5.75
N LEU A 120 7.81 12.99 -4.98
CA LEU A 120 6.58 12.61 -4.27
C LEU A 120 6.40 13.54 -3.06
N ASP A 121 5.31 14.30 -3.06
CA ASP A 121 5.00 15.25 -1.99
C ASP A 121 4.00 14.67 -1.00
N ASN A 122 2.97 13.98 -1.49
CA ASN A 122 1.93 13.43 -0.64
C ASN A 122 1.22 12.21 -1.23
N ILE A 123 0.65 11.40 -0.34
CA ILE A 123 -0.35 10.37 -0.65
C ILE A 123 -1.52 10.62 0.28
N LEU A 124 -2.65 10.96 -0.29
CA LEU A 124 -3.87 11.31 0.41
C LEU A 124 -4.98 10.32 0.06
N PHE A 125 -5.73 9.87 1.05
CA PHE A 125 -6.92 9.08 0.80
C PHE A 125 -8.15 9.99 0.74
N GLU A 126 -9.05 9.67 -0.18
CA GLU A 126 -10.32 10.36 -0.37
C GLU A 126 -11.46 9.34 -0.43
N GLN A 127 -12.71 9.80 -0.43
CA GLN A 127 -13.84 8.91 -0.65
C GLN A 127 -13.74 8.27 -2.04
N GLY A 128 -13.33 7.00 -2.07
CA GLY A 128 -13.28 6.17 -3.27
C GLY A 128 -11.98 6.24 -4.07
N ASN A 129 -10.95 6.98 -3.63
CA ASN A 129 -9.68 7.05 -4.36
C ASN A 129 -8.46 7.29 -3.46
N ILE A 130 -7.29 7.01 -4.02
CA ILE A 130 -5.97 7.39 -3.51
C ILE A 130 -5.44 8.52 -4.40
N GLY A 131 -5.24 9.69 -3.83
CA GLY A 131 -4.57 10.82 -4.44
C GLY A 131 -3.06 10.76 -4.22
N ILE A 132 -2.29 10.91 -5.30
CA ILE A 132 -0.83 10.98 -5.29
C ILE A 132 -0.44 12.36 -5.79
N GLU A 133 0.25 13.14 -4.96
CA GLU A 133 0.69 14.49 -5.27
C GLU A 133 2.21 14.52 -5.48
N MET A 134 2.61 15.11 -6.60
CA MET A 134 4.01 15.20 -7.00
C MET A 134 4.36 16.55 -7.61
N SER A 135 5.59 17.01 -7.40
CA SER A 135 6.14 18.25 -7.96
C SER A 135 7.31 17.96 -8.87
N LEU A 136 7.64 18.89 -9.78
CA LEU A 136 8.84 18.75 -10.62
C LEU A 136 10.10 18.92 -9.78
N VAL A 137 11.12 18.12 -10.07
CA VAL A 137 12.48 18.34 -9.59
C VAL A 137 13.11 19.40 -10.49
N TYR A 138 13.57 20.50 -9.91
CA TYR A 138 14.26 21.60 -10.61
C TYR A 138 15.76 21.52 -10.42
#